data_AF-A0A958T8E8-F1
#
_entry.id   AF-A0A958T8E8-F1
#
_cell.length_a   1.000
_cell.length_b   1.000
_cell.length_c   1.000
_cell.angle_alpha   90.00
_cell.angle_beta   90.00
_cell.angle_gamma   90.00
#
_symmetry.space_group_name_H-M   'P 1'
#
loop_
_entity.id
_entity.type
_entity.pdbx_description
1 polymer ?
#
loop_
_entity_poly.entity_id
_entity_poly.type
_entity_poly.pdbx_seq_one_letter_code
_entity_poly.pdbx_strand_id
1 'polypeptide(L)'
;MTIEIIIFIAAILFGALLYWRESNGNKLYRFFNKLMYSKELQMKPDDKTGFFFQQKFLLRLVFVTALFLIAIVVTRFLVPIDVATISLFASMIVGTLLGTYLAAFIFKSSDVIDDKSDDLTHLVKDTIEKGKDFVEDLKAKQAEKGSVNSETIESKDEPKASEEPKKSARERLKDKGLM
;
A
#
# COMPACT_ATOMS: atom_id res chain seq x y z
N MET A 1 -24.73 3.87 1.69
CA MET A 1 -23.51 3.78 0.86
C MET A 1 -22.57 4.98 1.04
N THR A 2 -23.00 6.24 0.80
CA THR A 2 -22.08 7.40 0.89
C THR A 2 -21.52 7.66 2.30
N ILE A 3 -22.37 7.70 3.33
CA ILE A 3 -21.95 7.94 4.72
C ILE A 3 -21.07 6.79 5.24
N GLU A 4 -21.40 5.54 4.89
CA GLU A 4 -20.61 4.36 5.29
C GLU A 4 -19.19 4.41 4.73
N ILE A 5 -19.03 4.81 3.46
CA ILE A 5 -17.71 4.99 2.83
C ILE A 5 -16.92 6.10 3.52
N ILE A 6 -17.56 7.24 3.83
CA ILE A 6 -16.91 8.35 4.54
C ILE A 6 -16.40 7.88 5.91
N ILE A 7 -17.24 7.17 6.67
CA ILE A 7 -16.87 6.62 7.98
C ILE A 7 -15.74 5.60 7.85
N PHE A 8 -15.77 4.75 6.82
CA PHE A 8 -14.71 3.77 6.57
C PHE A 8 -13.37 4.45 6.28
N ILE A 9 -13.35 5.46 5.41
CA ILE A 9 -12.14 6.24 5.11
C ILE A 9 -11.65 6.96 6.38
N ALA A 10 -12.57 7.57 7.15
CA ALA A 10 -12.23 8.19 8.42
C ALA A 10 -11.62 7.19 9.41
N ALA A 11 -12.12 5.95 9.45
CA ALA A 11 -11.58 4.89 10.29
C ALA A 11 -10.16 4.48 9.88
N ILE A 12 -9.84 4.46 8.58
CA ILE A 12 -8.48 4.23 8.07
C ILE A 12 -7.55 5.36 8.51
N LEU A 13 -7.94 6.61 8.28
CA LEU A 13 -7.15 7.77 8.70
C LEU A 13 -6.96 7.80 10.22
N PHE A 14 -8.00 7.46 10.97
CA PHE A 14 -7.94 7.35 12.43
C PHE A 14 -6.94 6.27 12.88
N GLY A 15 -6.96 5.10 12.24
CA GLY A 15 -5.97 4.05 12.51
C GLY A 15 -4.53 4.48 12.22
N ALA A 16 -4.31 5.20 11.12
CA ALA A 16 -3.00 5.75 10.80
C ALA A 16 -2.54 6.81 11.82
N LEU A 17 -3.45 7.70 12.24
CA LEU A 17 -3.20 8.72 13.25
C LEU A 17 -2.87 8.09 14.61
N LEU A 18 -3.62 7.07 15.04
CA LEU A 18 -3.33 6.32 16.26
C LEU A 18 -1.93 5.70 16.22
N TYR A 19 -1.59 5.06 15.10
CA TYR A 19 -0.27 4.46 14.92
C TYR A 19 0.85 5.50 15.01
N TRP A 20 0.72 6.65 14.34
CA TRP A 20 1.69 7.74 14.40
C TRP A 20 1.80 8.37 15.79
N ARG A 21 0.65 8.60 16.46
CA ARG A 21 0.65 9.15 17.81
C ARG A 21 1.43 8.24 18.76
N GLU A 22 1.24 6.94 18.63
CA GLU A 22 1.88 5.95 19.49
C GLU A 22 3.36 5.71 19.11
N SER A 23 3.73 5.82 17.83
CA SER A 23 5.13 5.75 17.40
C SER A 23 5.99 6.87 17.99
N ASN A 24 5.39 8.06 18.20
CA ASN A 24 6.05 9.18 18.84
C ASN A 24 6.11 9.05 20.38
N GLY A 25 5.37 8.13 20.99
CA GLY A 25 5.45 7.86 22.42
C GLY A 25 4.41 6.88 22.95
N ASN A 26 4.87 5.90 23.75
CA ASN A 26 4.05 4.83 24.31
C ASN A 26 3.73 4.99 25.81
N LYS A 27 3.64 6.25 26.29
CA LYS A 27 3.41 6.56 27.72
C LYS A 27 2.15 5.89 28.29
N LEU A 28 1.06 5.90 27.51
CA LEU A 28 -0.20 5.29 27.92
C LEU A 28 -0.06 3.77 28.07
N TYR A 29 0.57 3.11 27.09
CA TYR A 29 0.83 1.67 27.17
C TYR A 29 1.71 1.32 28.36
N ARG A 30 2.78 2.08 28.61
CA ARG A 30 3.66 1.89 29.77
C ARG A 30 2.94 2.05 31.11
N PHE A 31 1.99 2.97 31.20
CA PHE A 31 1.18 3.15 32.40
C PHE A 31 0.37 1.88 32.71
N PHE A 32 -0.35 1.35 31.72
CA PHE A 32 -1.10 0.10 31.88
C PHE A 32 -0.17 -1.10 32.12
N ASN A 33 0.97 -1.16 31.45
CA ASN A 33 1.96 -2.22 31.67
C ASN A 33 2.48 -2.21 33.12
N LYS A 34 2.77 -1.03 33.68
CA LYS A 34 3.21 -0.88 35.07
C LYS A 34 2.12 -1.24 36.08
N LEU A 35 0.85 -0.98 35.74
CA LEU A 35 -0.30 -1.32 36.57
C LEU A 35 -0.57 -2.83 36.61
N MET A 36 -0.42 -3.51 35.48
CA MET A 36 -0.81 -4.93 35.33
C MET A 36 0.33 -5.92 35.62
N TYR A 37 1.60 -5.52 35.45
CA TYR A 37 2.76 -6.41 35.59
C TYR A 37 3.65 -6.06 36.79
N SER A 38 4.25 -7.11 37.39
CA SER A 38 5.31 -6.97 38.39
C SER A 38 6.57 -6.34 37.78
N LYS A 39 7.46 -5.78 38.62
CA LYS A 39 8.68 -5.08 38.17
C LYS A 39 9.56 -5.92 37.23
N GLU A 40 9.56 -7.23 37.39
CA GLU A 40 10.33 -8.17 36.57
C GLU A 40 9.73 -8.41 35.19
N LEU A 41 8.39 -8.33 35.07
CA LEU A 41 7.64 -8.50 33.81
C LEU A 41 7.31 -7.16 33.15
N GLN A 42 7.82 -6.06 33.70
CA GLN A 42 7.60 -4.75 33.12
C GLN A 42 8.41 -4.56 31.84
N MET A 43 7.81 -3.83 30.91
CA MET A 43 8.41 -3.44 29.65
C MET A 43 9.71 -2.68 29.89
N LYS A 44 10.74 -2.99 29.08
CA LYS A 44 12.06 -2.35 29.18
C LYS A 44 12.00 -0.84 28.88
N PRO A 45 12.96 -0.04 29.36
CA PRO A 45 13.03 1.40 29.10
C PRO A 45 13.16 1.74 27.60
N ASP A 46 13.83 0.91 26.82
CA ASP A 46 14.11 1.20 25.39
C ASP A 46 13.05 0.65 24.44
N ASP A 47 12.12 -0.16 24.93
CA ASP A 47 11.11 -0.79 24.10
C ASP A 47 10.01 0.24 23.74
N LYS A 48 9.66 0.32 22.45
CA LYS A 48 8.66 1.25 21.92
C LYS A 48 7.30 0.59 21.67
N THR A 49 7.15 -0.70 21.98
CA THR A 49 5.88 -1.42 21.81
C THR A 49 4.71 -0.68 22.46
N GLY A 50 3.60 -0.62 21.74
CA GLY A 50 2.36 -0.02 22.19
C GLY A 50 1.17 -0.96 22.00
N PHE A 51 -0.03 -0.40 22.06
CA PHE A 51 -1.27 -1.10 21.71
C PHE A 51 -1.33 -1.44 20.22
N PHE A 52 -0.87 -0.53 19.36
CA PHE A 52 -0.92 -0.64 17.90
C PHE A 52 0.48 -0.61 17.28
N PHE A 53 1.39 0.20 17.83
CA PHE A 53 2.78 0.31 17.34
C PHE A 53 3.63 -0.92 17.72
N GLN A 54 4.31 -1.51 16.73
CA GLN A 54 5.12 -2.74 16.85
C GLN A 54 4.40 -3.98 17.43
N GLN A 55 3.08 -3.90 17.64
CA GLN A 55 2.31 -4.97 18.27
C GLN A 55 1.91 -6.07 17.28
N LYS A 56 1.87 -7.32 17.76
CA LYS A 56 1.40 -8.49 17.01
C LYS A 56 -0.07 -8.32 16.59
N PHE A 57 -0.43 -8.85 15.42
CA PHE A 57 -1.77 -8.74 14.85
C PHE A 57 -2.89 -9.10 15.83
N LEU A 58 -2.77 -10.25 16.50
CA LEU A 58 -3.81 -10.72 17.44
C LEU A 58 -4.07 -9.73 18.56
N LEU A 59 -3.01 -9.23 19.20
CA LEU A 59 -3.14 -8.26 20.29
C LEU A 59 -3.67 -6.92 19.78
N ARG A 60 -3.22 -6.50 18.59
CA ARG A 60 -3.74 -5.30 17.93
C ARG A 60 -5.24 -5.40 17.65
N LEU A 61 -5.70 -6.54 17.13
CA LEU A 61 -7.11 -6.81 16.90
C LEU A 61 -7.90 -6.67 18.22
N VAL A 62 -7.45 -7.34 19.29
CA VAL A 62 -8.09 -7.28 20.61
C VAL A 62 -8.16 -5.84 21.13
N PHE A 63 -7.11 -5.05 20.99
CA PHE A 63 -7.12 -3.66 21.46
C PHE A 63 -8.02 -2.75 20.61
N VAL A 64 -8.01 -2.90 19.28
CA VAL A 64 -8.92 -2.14 18.40
C VAL A 64 -10.37 -2.49 18.75
N THR A 65 -10.71 -3.79 18.85
CA THR A 65 -12.08 -4.19 19.18
C THR A 65 -12.50 -3.71 20.55
N ALA A 66 -11.64 -3.84 21.57
CA ALA A 66 -11.92 -3.32 22.91
C ALA A 66 -12.15 -1.80 22.92
N LEU A 67 -11.34 -1.04 22.17
CA LEU A 67 -11.51 0.42 22.03
C LEU A 67 -12.89 0.75 21.46
N PHE A 68 -13.30 0.09 20.37
CA PHE A 68 -14.61 0.32 19.76
C PHE A 68 -15.77 -0.15 20.63
N LEU A 69 -15.61 -1.24 21.39
CA LEU A 69 -16.62 -1.69 22.36
C LEU A 69 -16.85 -0.64 23.45
N ILE A 70 -15.78 -0.07 24.01
CA ILE A 70 -15.89 1.02 24.99
C ILE A 70 -16.54 2.24 24.34
N ALA A 71 -16.12 2.61 23.13
CA ALA A 71 -16.70 3.73 22.40
C ALA A 71 -18.20 3.55 22.16
N ILE A 72 -18.68 2.33 21.87
CA ILE A 72 -20.11 2.04 21.72
C ILE A 72 -20.87 2.28 23.03
N VAL A 73 -20.36 1.74 24.14
CA VAL A 73 -21.01 1.90 25.45
C VAL A 73 -21.12 3.37 25.81
N VAL A 74 -20.04 4.13 25.60
CA VAL A 74 -20.00 5.57 25.86
C VAL A 74 -20.95 6.33 24.93
N THR A 75 -20.89 6.09 23.62
CA THR A 75 -21.75 6.80 22.64
C THR A 75 -23.22 6.50 22.82
N ARG A 76 -23.60 5.24 23.13
CA ARG A 76 -24.99 4.89 23.46
C ARG A 76 -25.50 5.56 24.73
N PHE A 77 -24.61 5.81 25.69
CA PHE A 77 -24.99 6.52 26.91
C PHE A 77 -25.19 8.02 26.67
N LEU A 78 -24.32 8.67 25.88
CA LEU A 78 -24.43 10.11 25.61
C LEU A 78 -25.49 10.46 24.57
N VAL A 79 -25.72 9.58 23.61
CA VAL A 79 -26.49 9.87 22.40
C VAL A 79 -27.46 8.71 22.16
N PRO A 80 -28.79 8.93 22.31
CA PRO A 80 -29.80 7.90 22.09
C PRO A 80 -30.07 7.75 20.57
N ILE A 81 -29.04 7.57 19.76
CA ILE A 81 -29.20 7.34 18.32
C ILE A 81 -28.82 5.90 17.99
N ASP A 82 -29.76 5.19 17.39
CA ASP A 82 -29.64 3.77 17.02
C ASP A 82 -29.00 3.57 15.63
N VAL A 83 -28.13 4.49 15.18
CA VAL A 83 -27.38 4.38 13.90
C VAL A 83 -26.26 3.33 13.92
N ALA A 84 -26.12 2.64 15.04
CA ALA A 84 -25.06 1.71 15.37
C ALA A 84 -25.30 0.31 14.76
N THR A 85 -25.36 0.19 13.42
CA THR A 85 -25.47 -1.12 12.77
C THR A 85 -24.17 -1.92 12.93
N ILE A 86 -24.30 -3.24 13.15
CA ILE A 86 -23.16 -4.15 13.34
C ILE A 86 -22.16 -4.07 12.17
N SER A 87 -22.66 -3.86 10.95
CA SER A 87 -21.84 -3.71 9.74
C SER A 87 -20.96 -2.46 9.76
N LEU A 88 -21.48 -1.33 10.25
CA LEU A 88 -20.74 -0.07 10.34
C LEU A 88 -19.57 -0.22 11.33
N PHE A 89 -19.78 -0.89 12.47
CA PHE A 89 -18.69 -1.18 13.40
C PHE A 89 -17.66 -2.14 12.86
N ALA A 90 -18.09 -3.22 12.21
CA ALA A 90 -17.16 -4.14 11.56
C ALA A 90 -16.29 -3.39 10.54
N SER A 91 -16.90 -2.50 9.75
CA SER A 91 -16.19 -1.64 8.80
C SER A 91 -15.20 -0.70 9.50
N MET A 92 -15.58 -0.06 10.62
CA MET A 92 -14.66 0.80 11.38
C MET A 92 -13.48 0.03 11.96
N ILE A 93 -13.71 -1.14 12.55
CA ILE A 93 -12.64 -2.00 13.10
C ILE A 93 -11.67 -2.39 11.98
N VAL A 94 -12.19 -2.89 10.85
CA VAL A 94 -11.37 -3.29 9.70
C VAL A 94 -10.63 -2.09 9.12
N GLY A 95 -11.30 -0.95 8.98
CA GLY A 95 -10.71 0.29 8.50
C GLY A 95 -9.56 0.77 9.40
N THR A 96 -9.76 0.79 10.71
CA THR A 96 -8.71 1.16 11.68
C THR A 96 -7.54 0.19 11.63
N LEU A 97 -7.79 -1.13 11.53
CA LEU A 97 -6.71 -2.11 11.36
C LEU A 97 -5.92 -1.84 10.07
N LEU A 98 -6.60 -1.69 8.94
CA LEU A 98 -5.98 -1.33 7.67
C LEU A 98 -5.14 -0.05 7.80
N GLY A 99 -5.68 0.99 8.43
CA GLY A 99 -4.97 2.24 8.71
C GLY A 99 -3.67 2.04 9.49
N THR A 100 -3.70 1.22 10.55
CA THR A 100 -2.49 0.92 11.33
C THR A 100 -1.44 0.14 10.52
N TYR A 101 -1.85 -0.70 9.57
CA TYR A 101 -0.93 -1.44 8.70
C TYR A 101 -0.34 -0.57 7.61
N LEU A 102 -1.16 0.28 6.99
CA LEU A 102 -0.68 1.28 6.03
C LEU A 102 0.33 2.22 6.68
N ALA A 103 0.04 2.70 7.88
CA ALA A 103 0.98 3.50 8.65
C ALA A 103 2.26 2.71 8.96
N ALA A 104 2.15 1.47 9.47
CA ALA A 104 3.31 0.63 9.73
C ALA A 104 4.19 0.41 8.49
N PHE A 105 3.58 0.24 7.31
CA PHE A 105 4.29 0.12 6.05
C PHE A 105 5.00 1.43 5.67
N ILE A 106 4.32 2.57 5.79
CA ILE A 106 4.89 3.90 5.48
C ILE A 106 6.10 4.17 6.39
N PHE A 107 5.96 4.01 7.71
CA PHE A 107 7.06 4.23 8.66
C PHE A 107 8.20 3.24 8.45
N LYS A 108 7.90 1.96 8.17
CA LYS A 108 8.96 0.99 7.88
C LYS A 108 9.66 1.28 6.55
N SER A 109 8.94 1.80 5.57
CA SER A 109 9.52 2.20 4.29
C SER A 109 10.40 3.43 4.43
N SER A 110 10.02 4.44 5.24
CA SER A 110 10.89 5.59 5.49
C SER A 110 12.19 5.18 6.16
N ASP A 111 12.11 4.31 7.19
CA ASP A 111 13.31 3.84 7.89
C ASP A 111 14.24 3.05 6.95
N VAL A 112 13.68 2.19 6.08
CA VAL A 112 14.48 1.43 5.09
C VAL A 112 15.03 2.32 3.97
N ILE A 113 14.30 3.37 3.57
CA ILE A 113 14.76 4.31 2.54
C ILE A 113 15.91 5.17 3.08
N ASP A 114 15.84 5.61 4.34
CA ASP A 114 16.91 6.39 4.97
C ASP A 114 18.16 5.52 5.19
N ASP A 115 18.01 4.28 5.65
CA ASP A 115 19.16 3.37 5.87
C ASP A 115 19.80 2.88 4.55
N LYS A 116 19.04 2.83 3.45
CA LYS A 116 19.53 2.34 2.15
C LYS A 116 19.69 3.42 1.10
N SER A 117 19.55 4.70 1.43
CA SER A 117 19.69 5.78 0.45
C SER A 117 21.06 5.78 -0.20
N ASP A 118 22.11 5.47 0.57
CA ASP A 118 23.50 5.44 0.07
C ASP A 118 23.74 4.24 -0.85
N ASP A 119 23.25 3.04 -0.49
CA ASP A 119 23.31 1.84 -1.34
C ASP A 119 22.44 1.96 -2.60
N LEU A 120 21.24 2.54 -2.49
CA LEU A 120 20.36 2.82 -3.63
C LEU A 120 20.98 3.83 -4.58
N THR A 121 21.66 4.86 -4.06
CA THR A 121 22.38 5.84 -4.87
C THR A 121 23.52 5.18 -5.63
N HIS A 122 24.25 4.25 -5.00
CA HIS A 122 25.29 3.47 -5.67
C HIS A 122 24.72 2.52 -6.73
N LEU A 123 23.66 1.77 -6.43
CA LEU A 123 23.03 0.88 -7.41
C LEU A 123 22.43 1.62 -8.61
N VAL A 124 21.86 2.81 -8.39
CA VAL A 124 21.37 3.67 -9.47
C VAL A 124 22.53 4.20 -10.31
N LYS A 125 23.62 4.65 -9.69
CA LYS A 125 24.83 5.07 -10.41
C LYS A 125 25.43 3.92 -11.23
N ASP A 126 25.60 2.74 -10.64
CA ASP A 126 26.11 1.55 -11.31
C ASP A 126 25.21 1.10 -12.47
N THR A 127 23.89 1.27 -12.34
CA THR A 127 22.92 0.93 -13.40
C THR A 127 22.94 1.97 -14.53
N ILE A 128 23.11 3.26 -14.19
CA ILE A 128 23.27 4.34 -15.18
C ILE A 128 24.60 4.17 -15.93
N GLU A 129 25.67 3.80 -15.23
CA GLU A 129 27.00 3.59 -15.80
C GLU A 129 26.99 2.37 -16.72
N LYS A 130 26.44 1.23 -16.28
CA LYS A 130 26.20 0.08 -17.15
C LYS A 130 25.30 0.43 -18.34
N GLY A 131 24.24 1.20 -18.12
CA GLY A 131 23.33 1.66 -19.18
C GLY A 131 24.05 2.54 -20.21
N LYS A 132 24.99 3.37 -19.76
CA LYS A 132 25.84 4.19 -20.62
C LYS A 132 26.79 3.31 -21.44
N ASP A 133 27.40 2.30 -20.83
CA ASP A 133 28.24 1.32 -21.51
C ASP A 133 27.44 0.55 -22.58
N PHE A 134 26.20 0.13 -22.27
CA PHE A 134 25.31 -0.51 -23.26
C PHE A 134 24.96 0.43 -24.43
N VAL A 135 24.75 1.73 -24.18
CA VAL A 135 24.47 2.72 -25.22
C VAL A 135 25.72 3.00 -26.07
N GLU A 136 26.91 3.03 -25.45
CA GLU A 136 28.18 3.19 -26.15
C GLU A 136 28.51 1.96 -27.00
N ASP A 137 28.30 0.74 -26.48
CA ASP A 137 28.43 -0.51 -27.23
C ASP A 137 27.47 -0.58 -28.41
N LEU A 138 26.23 -0.11 -28.24
CA LEU A 138 25.26 -0.03 -29.35
C LEU A 138 25.69 0.98 -30.41
N LYS A 139 26.25 2.13 -30.02
CA LYS A 139 26.79 3.14 -30.95
C LYS A 139 28.04 2.64 -31.67
N ALA A 140 28.96 1.96 -30.97
CA ALA A 140 30.16 1.36 -31.55
C ALA A 140 29.79 0.25 -32.55
N LYS A 141 28.81 -0.59 -32.21
CA LYS A 141 28.28 -1.63 -33.09
C LYS A 141 27.50 -1.08 -34.30
N GLN A 142 26.94 0.12 -34.20
CA GLN A 142 26.34 0.86 -35.32
C GLN A 142 27.42 1.47 -36.24
N ALA A 143 28.55 1.92 -35.68
CA ALA A 143 29.68 2.45 -36.43
C ALA A 143 30.47 1.37 -37.19
N GLU A 144 30.57 0.14 -36.65
CA GLU A 144 31.18 -0.99 -37.36
C GLU A 144 30.28 -1.61 -38.46
N LYS A 145 28.96 -1.43 -38.38
CA LYS A 145 28.01 -1.93 -39.42
C LYS A 145 27.82 -0.97 -40.60
N GLY A 146 28.80 -0.10 -40.85
CA GLY A 146 28.90 0.73 -42.05
C GLY A 146 29.45 -0.02 -43.27
N SER A 147 28.95 -1.22 -43.57
CA SER A 147 29.11 -1.88 -44.87
C SER A 147 28.14 -3.06 -44.97
N VAL A 148 27.55 -3.22 -46.16
CA VAL A 148 26.66 -4.29 -46.63
C VAL A 148 25.14 -4.00 -46.55
N ASN A 149 24.67 -3.56 -47.73
CA ASN A 149 23.38 -3.75 -48.39
C ASN A 149 22.09 -3.29 -47.70
N SER A 150 21.63 -2.14 -48.17
CA SER A 150 20.23 -1.74 -48.28
C SER A 150 19.44 -2.71 -49.19
N GLU A 151 18.61 -3.57 -48.60
CA GLU A 151 17.45 -4.15 -49.28
C GLU A 151 16.19 -3.43 -48.81
N THR A 152 15.76 -2.50 -49.67
CA THR A 152 14.38 -2.23 -50.11
C THR A 152 13.26 -2.56 -49.12
N ILE A 153 12.78 -1.52 -48.42
CA ILE A 153 11.38 -1.47 -47.98
C ILE A 153 10.69 -0.46 -48.90
N GLU A 154 10.04 -0.97 -49.95
CA GLU A 154 9.10 -0.19 -50.74
C GLU A 154 7.85 0.08 -49.90
N SER A 155 7.77 1.32 -49.41
CA SER A 155 6.55 1.95 -48.95
C SER A 155 6.02 2.88 -50.06
N LYS A 156 4.90 2.48 -50.66
CA LYS A 156 3.95 3.26 -51.48
C LYS A 156 2.60 2.56 -51.32
N ASP A 157 1.44 3.17 -51.17
CA ASP A 157 0.95 4.54 -51.26
C ASP A 157 -0.34 4.58 -50.40
N GLU A 158 -0.77 5.76 -49.95
CA GLU A 158 -2.06 6.01 -49.30
C GLU A 158 -3.28 5.77 -50.26
N PRO A 159 -4.49 6.28 -49.98
CA PRO A 159 -5.60 5.67 -49.25
C PRO A 159 -6.80 5.36 -50.18
N LYS A 160 -7.56 4.30 -49.91
CA LYS A 160 -8.91 4.16 -50.48
C LYS A 160 -9.93 3.79 -49.41
N ALA A 161 -10.84 4.73 -49.21
CA ALA A 161 -12.09 4.54 -48.50
C ALA A 161 -12.92 3.41 -49.15
N SER A 162 -13.41 2.47 -48.35
CA SER A 162 -14.77 1.93 -48.46
C SER A 162 -15.15 1.20 -47.19
N GLU A 163 -16.32 1.54 -46.70
CA GLU A 163 -17.08 1.01 -45.58
C GLU A 163 -17.07 -0.52 -45.51
N GLU A 164 -16.74 -1.08 -44.33
CA GLU A 164 -17.44 -2.21 -43.68
C GLU A 164 -16.68 -2.61 -42.39
N PRO A 165 -17.37 -2.80 -41.25
CA PRO A 165 -16.71 -3.11 -39.99
C PRO A 165 -16.10 -4.52 -40.05
N LYS A 166 -14.76 -4.60 -39.95
CA LYS A 166 -14.03 -5.87 -39.81
C LYS A 166 -14.52 -6.60 -38.55
N LYS A 167 -15.27 -7.69 -38.74
CA LYS A 167 -15.77 -8.57 -37.67
C LYS A 167 -14.66 -8.97 -36.70
N SER A 168 -14.94 -8.88 -35.41
CA SER A 168 -13.99 -9.19 -34.33
C SER A 168 -13.61 -10.67 -34.34
N ALA A 169 -12.39 -11.00 -33.90
CA ALA A 169 -11.91 -12.39 -33.79
C ALA A 169 -12.89 -13.30 -33.01
N ARG A 170 -13.67 -12.70 -32.09
CA ARG A 170 -14.70 -13.37 -31.31
C ARG A 170 -15.91 -13.80 -32.15
N GLU A 171 -16.35 -12.97 -33.08
CA GLU A 171 -17.45 -13.29 -34.01
C GLU A 171 -17.03 -14.36 -35.00
N ARG A 172 -15.75 -14.34 -35.43
CA ARG A 172 -15.16 -15.40 -36.28
C ARG A 172 -15.08 -16.75 -35.58
N LEU A 173 -14.92 -16.78 -34.25
CA LEU A 173 -14.93 -18.02 -33.47
C LEU A 173 -16.34 -18.58 -33.32
N LYS A 174 -17.34 -17.71 -33.13
CA LYS A 174 -18.75 -18.08 -32.97
C LYS A 174 -19.34 -18.63 -34.27
N ASP A 175 -18.99 -18.05 -35.42
CA ASP A 175 -19.42 -18.52 -36.74
C ASP A 175 -18.88 -19.92 -37.10
N LYS A 176 -17.77 -20.32 -36.46
CA LYS A 176 -17.18 -21.66 -36.60
C LYS A 176 -17.71 -22.67 -35.57
N GLY A 177 -18.72 -22.32 -34.78
CA GLY A 177 -19.37 -23.22 -33.83
C GLY A 177 -18.49 -23.69 -32.67
N LEU A 178 -17.43 -22.94 -32.36
CA LEU A 178 -16.47 -23.28 -31.29
C LEU A 178 -16.82 -22.60 -29.95
N MET A 179 -17.93 -21.85 -29.87
CA MET A 179 -18.53 -21.26 -28.67
C MET A 179 -20.05 -21.27 -28.72
#